data_AF-A0A9E3S052-F1
#
_entry.id   AF-A0A9E3S052-F1
#
_cell.length_a   1.000
_cell.length_b   1.000
_cell.length_c   1.000
_cell.angle_alpha   90.00
_cell.angle_beta   90.00
_cell.angle_gamma   90.00
#
_symmetry.space_group_name_H-M   'P 1'
#
loop_
_entity.id
_entity.type
_entity.pdbx_description
1 polymer ?
#
loop_
_entity_poly.entity_id
_entity_poly.type
_entity_poly.pdbx_seq_one_letter_code
_entity_poly.pdbx_strand_id
1 'polypeptide(L)'
;MLNCVTLYPEYLTDLNVLVCPSSPSGSTALELWDEGQTLSSLYAHGMEDGHMPSAGNGIVEPCEVFEHPYVYVGWGLKKNFLLSDLDVEAFETAVVGLIEKFEADGIGVADEDWEFEDGGSPVMVGTQTQAYRLREGIERFFISDINNPAASSQAQSELPVMWDEISGDEASHFNHVPGGCNVLYMDGHVSFVRYTPNNLSDFPVNLGGAVLHEATHGLNHSH
;
A
#
# COMPACT_ATOMS: atom_id res chain seq x y z
N MET A 1 -4.23 5.02 0.50
CA MET A 1 -5.47 4.25 0.25
C MET A 1 -6.08 4.67 -1.09
N LEU A 2 -6.67 3.74 -1.84
CA LEU A 2 -7.24 4.01 -3.18
C LEU A 2 -8.47 4.91 -3.03
N ASN A 3 -8.52 6.05 -3.73
CA ASN A 3 -9.66 6.96 -3.67
C ASN A 3 -10.79 6.48 -4.60
N CYS A 4 -11.54 5.47 -4.14
CA CYS A 4 -12.63 4.86 -4.91
C CYS A 4 -13.75 5.85 -5.24
N VAL A 5 -13.97 6.87 -4.40
CA VAL A 5 -14.96 7.93 -4.64
C VAL A 5 -14.66 8.75 -5.90
N THR A 6 -13.38 8.90 -6.25
CA THR A 6 -12.96 9.67 -7.44
C THR A 6 -12.86 8.80 -8.70
N LEU A 7 -12.60 7.50 -8.53
CA LEU A 7 -12.40 6.58 -9.64
C LEU A 7 -13.71 5.93 -10.11
N TYR A 8 -14.62 5.61 -9.19
CA TYR A 8 -15.87 4.92 -9.48
C TYR A 8 -17.05 5.90 -9.53
N PRO A 9 -17.93 5.82 -10.55
CA PRO A 9 -17.90 4.88 -11.69
C PRO A 9 -17.16 5.40 -12.93
N GLU A 10 -16.64 6.64 -12.95
CA GLU A 10 -16.21 7.31 -14.19
C GLU A 10 -15.01 6.66 -14.88
N TYR A 11 -14.02 6.20 -14.11
CA TYR A 11 -12.75 5.67 -14.60
C TYR A 11 -12.58 4.17 -14.33
N LEU A 12 -13.26 3.64 -13.30
CA LEU A 12 -13.34 2.23 -12.98
C LEU A 12 -14.81 1.85 -12.83
N THR A 13 -15.40 1.25 -13.87
CA THR A 13 -16.83 0.88 -13.88
C THR A 13 -17.11 -0.52 -13.36
N ASP A 14 -16.08 -1.37 -13.27
CA ASP A 14 -16.19 -2.76 -12.82
C ASP A 14 -15.19 -3.02 -11.69
N LEU A 15 -15.72 -3.09 -10.47
CA LEU A 15 -14.92 -3.35 -9.28
C LEU A 15 -14.40 -4.79 -9.21
N ASN A 16 -14.92 -5.73 -10.00
CA ASN A 16 -14.37 -7.10 -10.04
C ASN A 16 -12.95 -7.14 -10.59
N VAL A 17 -12.50 -6.10 -11.30
CA VAL A 17 -11.10 -5.96 -11.75
C VAL A 17 -10.13 -5.86 -10.57
N LEU A 18 -10.61 -5.39 -9.42
CA LEU A 18 -9.82 -5.28 -8.19
C LEU A 18 -9.89 -6.55 -7.31
N VAL A 19 -10.59 -7.60 -7.76
CA VAL A 19 -10.62 -8.89 -7.07
C VAL A 19 -9.48 -9.77 -7.58
N CYS A 20 -8.75 -10.39 -6.66
CA CYS A 20 -7.71 -11.36 -6.98
C CYS A 20 -8.30 -12.77 -6.99
N PRO A 21 -8.34 -13.47 -8.15
CA PRO A 21 -8.90 -14.83 -8.23
C PRO A 21 -8.14 -15.88 -7.40
N SER A 22 -6.89 -15.56 -7.02
CA SER A 22 -6.04 -16.42 -6.19
C SER A 22 -6.18 -16.11 -4.69
N SER A 23 -6.89 -15.04 -4.32
CA SER A 23 -7.12 -14.69 -2.93
C SER A 23 -8.07 -15.70 -2.26
N PRO A 24 -7.86 -16.04 -0.97
CA PRO A 24 -8.80 -16.86 -0.21
C PRO A 24 -10.10 -16.13 0.17
N SER A 25 -10.19 -14.81 -0.10
CA SER A 25 -11.37 -13.98 0.13
C SER A 25 -12.47 -14.18 -0.92
N GLY A 26 -13.52 -13.36 -0.89
CA GLY A 26 -14.63 -13.37 -1.85
C GLY A 26 -14.15 -13.28 -3.31
N SER A 27 -14.85 -13.99 -4.20
CA SER A 27 -14.48 -14.16 -5.61
C SER A 27 -15.08 -13.12 -6.55
N THR A 28 -15.94 -12.25 -6.01
CA THR A 28 -16.54 -11.09 -6.68
C THR A 28 -16.47 -9.89 -5.77
N ALA A 29 -16.59 -8.68 -6.34
CA ALA A 29 -16.61 -7.45 -5.55
C ALA A 29 -17.76 -7.44 -4.54
N LEU A 30 -18.89 -8.04 -4.91
CA LEU A 30 -20.08 -8.18 -4.06
C LEU A 30 -19.78 -9.08 -2.85
N GLU A 31 -19.27 -10.28 -3.09
CA GLU A 31 -18.86 -11.20 -2.01
C GLU A 31 -17.80 -10.54 -1.11
N LEU A 32 -16.81 -9.88 -1.72
CA LEU A 32 -15.67 -9.34 -1.00
C LEU A 32 -16.03 -8.15 -0.10
N TRP A 33 -16.77 -7.16 -0.62
CA TRP A 33 -16.99 -5.87 0.04
C TRP A 33 -18.43 -5.63 0.49
N ASP A 34 -19.44 -5.96 -0.31
CA ASP A 34 -20.84 -5.79 0.11
C ASP A 34 -21.24 -6.86 1.16
N GLU A 35 -20.84 -8.12 0.96
CA GLU A 35 -21.11 -9.22 1.90
C GLU A 35 -20.04 -9.38 2.98
N GLY A 36 -18.92 -8.65 2.87
CA GLY A 36 -17.84 -8.64 3.85
C GLY A 36 -17.02 -9.93 3.91
N GLN A 37 -16.95 -10.72 2.82
CA GLN A 37 -16.10 -11.91 2.74
C GLN A 37 -14.63 -11.51 2.45
N THR A 38 -14.04 -10.70 3.32
CA THR A 38 -12.67 -10.19 3.20
C THR A 38 -11.82 -10.55 4.42
N LEU A 39 -10.50 -10.59 4.24
CA LEU A 39 -9.52 -10.74 5.32
C LEU A 39 -9.08 -9.39 5.94
N SER A 40 -9.56 -8.26 5.39
CA SER A 40 -9.22 -6.93 5.89
C SER A 40 -9.76 -6.70 7.29
N SER A 41 -8.87 -6.38 8.24
CA SER A 41 -9.29 -5.87 9.56
C SER A 41 -9.86 -4.46 9.49
N LEU A 42 -9.42 -3.64 8.54
CA LEU A 42 -9.96 -2.30 8.33
C LEU A 42 -11.44 -2.35 7.91
N TYR A 43 -11.83 -3.36 7.14
CA TYR A 43 -13.24 -3.62 6.87
C TYR A 43 -14.00 -3.91 8.16
N ALA A 44 -13.50 -4.80 9.03
CA ALA A 44 -14.15 -5.11 10.31
C ALA A 44 -14.30 -3.86 11.20
N HIS A 45 -13.24 -3.05 11.35
CA HIS A 45 -13.30 -1.79 12.09
C HIS A 45 -14.28 -0.80 11.45
N GLY A 46 -14.26 -0.64 10.12
CA GLY A 46 -15.19 0.24 9.41
C GLY A 46 -16.66 -0.16 9.60
N MET A 47 -16.96 -1.46 9.74
CA MET A 47 -18.29 -1.95 10.10
C MET A 47 -18.65 -1.58 11.54
N GLU A 48 -17.74 -1.79 12.49
CA GLU A 48 -17.93 -1.48 13.91
C GLU A 48 -18.14 0.02 14.15
N ASP A 49 -17.39 0.87 13.43
CA ASP A 49 -17.47 2.33 13.51
C ASP A 49 -18.64 2.92 12.70
N GLY A 50 -19.37 2.09 11.95
CA GLY A 50 -20.53 2.50 11.16
C GLY A 50 -20.18 3.29 9.90
N HIS A 51 -18.97 3.12 9.37
CA HIS A 51 -18.51 3.74 8.12
C HIS A 51 -19.09 3.08 6.85
N MET A 52 -19.71 1.90 6.99
CA MET A 52 -20.37 1.17 5.91
C MET A 52 -21.86 0.94 6.22
N PRO A 53 -22.69 2.01 6.20
CA PRO A 53 -24.11 1.90 6.58
C PRO A 53 -24.96 1.11 5.58
N SER A 54 -24.43 0.85 4.39
CA SER A 54 -25.13 0.27 3.26
C SER A 54 -24.74 -1.18 2.98
N ALA A 55 -23.76 -1.74 3.70
CA ALA A 55 -23.25 -3.10 3.47
C ALA A 55 -24.34 -4.17 3.53
N GLY A 56 -24.28 -5.09 2.58
CA GLY A 56 -25.20 -6.22 2.41
C GLY A 56 -26.47 -5.86 1.65
N ASN A 57 -26.47 -4.78 0.87
CA ASN A 57 -27.64 -4.33 0.10
C ASN A 57 -27.67 -4.86 -1.34
N GLY A 58 -26.59 -5.51 -1.79
CA GLY A 58 -26.43 -6.02 -3.15
C GLY A 58 -25.76 -5.03 -4.12
N ILE A 59 -25.17 -3.94 -3.63
CA ILE A 59 -24.46 -2.92 -4.41
C ILE A 59 -23.18 -2.57 -3.66
N VAL A 60 -22.04 -2.72 -4.33
CA VAL A 60 -20.76 -2.29 -3.73
C VAL A 60 -20.65 -0.78 -3.81
N GLU A 61 -20.58 -0.11 -2.66
CA GLU A 61 -20.35 1.33 -2.59
C GLU A 61 -18.87 1.68 -2.34
N PRO A 62 -18.39 2.87 -2.77
CA PRO A 62 -17.00 3.26 -2.61
C PRO A 62 -16.47 3.21 -1.17
N CYS A 63 -17.34 3.35 -0.15
CA CYS A 63 -16.95 3.27 1.26
C CYS A 63 -16.73 1.84 1.77
N GLU A 64 -17.07 0.83 0.97
CA GLU A 64 -16.93 -0.60 1.31
C GLU A 64 -15.62 -1.19 0.76
N VAL A 65 -14.91 -0.45 -0.08
CA VAL A 65 -13.70 -0.91 -0.77
C VAL A 65 -12.46 -0.64 0.09
N PHE A 66 -11.89 -1.72 0.62
CA PHE A 66 -10.68 -1.71 1.47
C PHE A 66 -9.47 -2.36 0.78
N GLU A 67 -8.31 -2.33 1.43
CA GLU A 67 -6.97 -2.66 0.90
C GLU A 67 -6.74 -4.13 0.51
N HIS A 68 -7.61 -5.05 0.91
CA HIS A 68 -7.52 -6.44 0.46
C HIS A 68 -8.27 -6.63 -0.88
N PRO A 69 -7.69 -7.31 -1.89
CA PRO A 69 -6.44 -8.08 -1.86
C PRO A 69 -5.19 -7.33 -2.40
N TYR A 70 -5.29 -6.03 -2.69
CA TYR A 70 -4.20 -5.25 -3.28
C TYR A 70 -3.91 -3.95 -2.50
N VAL A 71 -2.66 -3.74 -2.15
CA VAL A 71 -2.22 -2.56 -1.42
C VAL A 71 -1.93 -1.40 -2.37
N TYR A 72 -2.45 -0.22 -2.03
CA TYR A 72 -2.11 1.06 -2.66
C TYR A 72 -1.92 2.15 -1.60
N VAL A 73 -0.66 2.56 -1.39
CA VAL A 73 -0.31 3.56 -0.37
C VAL A 73 -0.45 5.00 -0.87
N GLY A 74 -0.23 5.27 -2.16
CA GLY A 74 -0.40 6.61 -2.75
C GLY A 74 0.85 7.51 -2.72
N TRP A 75 1.94 7.06 -2.09
CA TRP A 75 3.25 7.74 -2.13
C TRP A 75 4.30 6.92 -2.89
N GLY A 76 5.23 7.62 -3.52
CA GLY A 76 6.35 7.03 -4.25
C GLY A 76 7.44 6.58 -3.28
N LEU A 77 7.55 5.27 -3.08
CA LEU A 77 8.60 4.63 -2.30
C LEU A 77 9.42 3.75 -3.26
N LYS A 78 10.71 4.05 -3.43
CA LYS A 78 11.57 3.27 -4.34
C LYS A 78 11.75 1.85 -3.85
N LYS A 79 11.83 0.89 -4.76
CA LYS A 79 12.06 -0.53 -4.43
C LYS A 79 13.30 -0.83 -3.57
N ASN A 80 14.28 0.08 -3.51
CA ASN A 80 15.56 -0.09 -2.82
C ASN A 80 15.85 0.98 -1.73
N PHE A 81 14.81 1.56 -1.12
CA PHE A 81 15.02 2.59 -0.08
C PHE A 81 15.26 2.06 1.34
N LEU A 82 14.98 0.78 1.59
CA LEU A 82 15.20 0.09 2.87
C LEU A 82 16.32 -0.93 2.68
N LEU A 83 17.56 -0.53 2.94
CA LEU A 83 18.75 -1.34 2.65
C LEU A 83 19.38 -1.94 3.90
N SER A 84 18.91 -1.55 5.09
CA SER A 84 19.40 -2.01 6.38
C SER A 84 18.26 -2.12 7.39
N ASP A 85 18.48 -2.88 8.46
CA ASP A 85 17.50 -3.01 9.55
C ASP A 85 17.21 -1.65 10.22
N LEU A 86 18.22 -0.76 10.28
CA LEU A 86 18.04 0.61 10.76
C LEU A 86 17.09 1.41 9.87
N ASP A 87 17.12 1.20 8.55
CA ASP A 87 16.17 1.85 7.64
C ASP A 87 14.75 1.36 7.88
N VAL A 88 14.57 0.08 8.20
CA VAL A 88 13.26 -0.50 8.53
C VAL A 88 12.72 0.07 9.84
N GLU A 89 13.53 0.13 10.90
CA GLU A 89 13.14 0.74 12.17
C GLU A 89 12.76 2.23 12.00
N ALA A 90 13.54 2.97 11.20
CA ALA A 90 13.22 4.36 10.88
C ALA A 90 11.93 4.48 10.06
N PHE A 91 11.68 3.53 9.15
CA PHE A 91 10.46 3.53 8.34
C PHE A 91 9.22 3.20 9.18
N GLU A 92 9.32 2.24 10.10
CA GLU A 92 8.27 1.95 11.08
C GLU A 92 7.93 3.19 11.90
N THR A 93 8.96 3.88 12.40
CA THR A 93 8.79 5.16 13.12
C THR A 93 8.06 6.20 12.26
N ALA A 94 8.43 6.35 10.98
CA ALA A 94 7.77 7.28 10.07
C ALA A 94 6.30 6.89 9.78
N VAL A 95 5.99 5.59 9.71
CA VAL A 95 4.63 5.07 9.50
C VAL A 95 3.75 5.36 10.72
N VAL A 96 4.28 5.18 11.93
CA VAL A 96 3.58 5.56 13.18
C VAL A 96 3.24 7.05 13.15
N GLY A 97 4.23 7.91 12.84
CA GLY A 97 3.99 9.35 12.75
C GLY A 97 2.97 9.73 11.67
N LEU A 98 2.90 8.99 10.55
CA LEU A 98 1.86 9.20 9.54
C LEU A 98 0.47 8.88 10.10
N ILE A 99 0.31 7.79 10.85
CA ILE A 99 -0.96 7.42 11.47
C ILE A 99 -1.39 8.50 12.46
N GLU A 100 -0.49 8.96 13.33
CA GLU A 100 -0.78 10.04 14.28
C GLU A 100 -1.19 11.34 13.55
N LYS A 101 -0.55 11.65 12.42
CA LYS A 101 -0.92 12.79 11.59
C LYS A 101 -2.32 12.64 10.98
N PHE A 102 -2.67 11.45 10.52
CA PHE A 102 -4.04 11.15 10.05
C PHE A 102 -5.08 11.32 11.16
N GLU A 103 -4.78 10.88 12.38
CA GLU A 103 -5.67 11.05 13.53
C GLU A 103 -5.83 12.52 13.93
N ALA A 104 -4.76 13.31 13.85
CA ALA A 104 -4.76 14.72 14.24
C ALA A 104 -5.40 15.64 13.18
N ASP A 105 -5.04 15.45 11.91
CA ASP A 105 -5.34 16.40 10.83
C ASP A 105 -6.39 15.85 9.83
N GLY A 106 -6.75 14.57 9.94
CA GLY A 106 -7.76 13.90 9.13
C GLY A 106 -7.25 13.41 7.77
N ILE A 107 -8.17 12.85 6.97
CA ILE A 107 -7.81 12.14 5.72
C ILE A 107 -7.23 13.03 4.62
N GLY A 108 -7.35 14.36 4.73
CA GLY A 108 -6.73 15.30 3.78
C GLY A 108 -5.21 15.18 3.70
N VAL A 109 -4.57 14.65 4.75
CA VAL A 109 -3.14 14.31 4.77
C VAL A 109 -2.75 13.36 3.62
N ALA A 110 -3.67 12.51 3.15
CA ALA A 110 -3.43 11.60 2.02
C ALA A 110 -3.19 12.32 0.67
N ASP A 111 -3.52 13.62 0.57
CA ASP A 111 -3.30 14.43 -0.63
C ASP A 111 -1.96 15.18 -0.62
N GLU A 112 -1.20 15.10 0.48
CA GLU A 112 0.06 15.79 0.69
C GLU A 112 1.28 14.89 0.44
N ASP A 113 2.47 15.49 0.26
CA ASP A 113 3.72 14.73 0.34
C ASP A 113 3.91 14.29 1.80
N TRP A 114 4.34 13.05 2.03
CA TRP A 114 4.48 12.49 3.37
C TRP A 114 5.86 12.82 3.93
N GLU A 115 5.93 13.75 4.88
CA GLU A 115 7.13 14.05 5.64
C GLU A 115 7.38 12.94 6.68
N PHE A 116 8.59 12.37 6.68
CA PHE A 116 8.95 11.36 7.67
C PHE A 116 9.23 12.06 8.99
N GLU A 117 8.31 11.94 9.94
CA GLU A 117 8.40 12.55 11.26
C GLU A 117 7.83 11.65 12.34
N ASP A 118 8.24 11.87 13.58
CA ASP A 118 7.69 11.29 14.81
C ASP A 118 7.49 12.41 15.83
N GLY A 119 6.24 12.69 16.20
CA GLY A 119 5.91 13.82 17.08
C GLY A 119 6.47 15.18 16.62
N GLY A 120 6.56 15.40 15.30
CA GLY A 120 7.15 16.60 14.69
C GLY A 120 8.67 16.63 14.63
N SER A 121 9.35 15.55 15.02
CA SER A 121 10.80 15.39 14.88
C SER A 121 11.12 14.66 13.56
N PRO A 122 11.97 15.22 12.68
CA PRO A 122 12.29 14.57 11.40
C PRO A 122 12.96 13.21 11.57
N VAL A 123 12.51 12.23 10.78
CA VAL A 123 13.04 10.88 10.70
C VAL A 123 13.72 10.69 9.34
N MET A 124 14.91 10.08 9.34
CA MET A 124 15.63 9.77 8.12
C MET A 124 15.53 8.28 7.83
N VAL A 125 14.91 7.93 6.71
CA VAL A 125 14.74 6.55 6.24
C VAL A 125 15.65 6.34 5.04
N GLY A 126 16.71 5.55 5.20
CA GLY A 126 17.79 5.47 4.21
C GLY A 126 18.43 6.84 4.01
N THR A 127 18.22 7.42 2.83
CA THR A 127 18.68 8.78 2.49
C THR A 127 17.54 9.77 2.28
N GLN A 128 16.32 9.41 2.68
CA GLN A 128 15.10 10.17 2.43
C GLN A 128 14.52 10.69 3.74
N THR A 129 13.91 11.87 3.70
CA THR A 129 13.18 12.49 4.82
C THR A 129 11.69 12.64 4.50
N GLN A 130 11.26 12.15 3.34
CA GLN A 130 9.87 12.21 2.88
C GLN A 130 9.63 11.21 1.76
N ALA A 131 8.36 10.86 1.55
CA ALA A 131 7.86 10.22 0.35
C ALA A 131 6.95 11.17 -0.43
N TYR A 132 7.15 11.27 -1.75
CA TYR A 132 6.35 12.16 -2.59
C TYR A 132 4.99 11.55 -2.92
N ARG A 133 3.92 12.35 -2.91
CA ARG A 133 2.61 11.89 -3.38
C ARG A 133 2.68 11.48 -4.84
N LEU A 134 2.20 10.27 -5.17
CA LEU A 134 2.16 9.78 -6.54
C LEU A 134 1.33 10.73 -7.43
N ARG A 135 1.95 11.18 -8.52
CA ARG A 135 1.36 12.03 -9.55
C ARG A 135 2.16 11.88 -10.84
N GLU A 136 1.57 12.26 -11.98
CA GLU A 136 2.28 12.24 -13.26
C GLU A 136 3.57 13.07 -13.17
N GLY A 137 4.67 12.50 -13.65
CA GLY A 137 5.98 13.15 -13.64
C GLY A 137 6.67 13.16 -12.28
N ILE A 138 6.19 12.42 -11.26
CA ILE A 138 6.84 12.35 -9.94
C ILE A 138 8.18 11.61 -9.98
N GLU A 139 8.39 10.71 -10.93
CA GLU A 139 9.63 9.96 -11.14
C GLU A 139 10.86 10.87 -11.24
N ARG A 140 10.69 12.13 -11.63
CA ARG A 140 11.80 13.09 -11.76
C ARG A 140 12.52 13.36 -10.44
N PHE A 141 11.81 13.25 -9.30
CA PHE A 141 12.39 13.41 -7.97
C PHE A 141 13.21 12.19 -7.55
N PHE A 142 13.12 11.11 -8.33
CA PHE A 142 13.78 9.84 -8.11
C PHE A 142 14.94 9.60 -9.10
N ILE A 143 15.23 10.56 -9.98
CA ILE A 143 16.36 10.50 -10.92
C ILE A 143 17.65 10.94 -10.21
N SER A 144 18.66 10.07 -10.19
CA SER A 144 19.99 10.38 -9.65
C SER A 144 20.94 10.97 -10.71
N ASP A 145 20.87 10.51 -11.96
CA ASP A 145 21.67 11.02 -13.08
C ASP A 145 20.80 11.81 -14.07
N ILE A 146 20.77 13.13 -13.92
CA ILE A 146 20.00 14.02 -14.78
C ILE A 146 20.54 14.12 -16.22
N ASN A 147 21.77 13.66 -16.47
CA ASN A 147 22.37 13.68 -17.80
C ASN A 147 22.05 12.41 -18.60
N ASN A 148 21.42 11.41 -17.99
CA ASN A 148 20.98 10.19 -18.68
C ASN A 148 19.57 10.40 -19.27
N PRO A 149 19.41 10.39 -20.60
CA PRO A 149 18.10 10.58 -21.25
C PRO A 149 17.10 9.44 -20.97
N ALA A 150 17.56 8.29 -20.48
CA ALA A 150 16.71 7.17 -20.07
C ALA A 150 16.37 7.19 -18.57
N ALA A 151 16.81 8.19 -17.81
CA ALA A 151 16.66 8.19 -16.35
C ALA A 151 15.20 8.22 -15.90
N SER A 152 14.31 8.92 -16.61
CA SER A 152 12.88 8.94 -16.30
C SER A 152 12.24 7.57 -16.42
N SER A 153 12.49 6.84 -17.51
CA SER A 153 11.92 5.50 -17.68
C SER A 153 12.49 4.52 -16.66
N GLN A 154 13.79 4.61 -16.35
CA GLN A 154 14.39 3.81 -15.28
C GLN A 154 13.75 4.09 -13.91
N ALA A 155 13.53 5.37 -13.58
CA ALA A 155 12.90 5.74 -12.32
C ALA A 155 11.45 5.24 -12.23
N GLN A 156 10.67 5.29 -13.31
CA GLN A 156 9.30 4.73 -13.32
C GLN A 156 9.29 3.20 -13.11
N SER A 157 10.25 2.48 -13.67
CA SER A 157 10.39 1.02 -13.47
C SER A 157 10.86 0.62 -12.06
N GLU A 158 11.19 1.58 -11.18
CA GLU A 158 11.64 1.35 -9.81
C GLU A 158 10.65 1.83 -8.74
N LEU A 159 9.50 2.37 -9.16
CA LEU A 159 8.46 2.89 -8.29
C LEU A 159 7.23 1.97 -8.30
N PRO A 160 7.08 1.10 -7.30
CA PRO A 160 5.84 0.38 -7.03
C PRO A 160 4.67 1.35 -6.88
N VAL A 161 3.54 1.01 -7.49
CA VAL A 161 2.28 1.74 -7.39
C VAL A 161 1.25 0.91 -6.64
N MET A 162 1.15 -0.38 -6.96
CA MET A 162 0.20 -1.31 -6.35
C MET A 162 0.81 -2.71 -6.31
N TRP A 163 0.46 -3.51 -5.31
CA TRP A 163 0.96 -4.89 -5.17
C TRP A 163 -0.05 -5.78 -4.49
N ASP A 164 0.12 -7.10 -4.63
CA ASP A 164 -0.68 -8.07 -3.86
C ASP A 164 -0.42 -7.91 -2.36
N GLU A 165 -1.44 -8.13 -1.53
CA GLU A 165 -1.28 -8.19 -0.08
C GLU A 165 -0.13 -9.12 0.35
N ILE A 166 0.70 -8.63 1.27
CA ILE A 166 1.84 -9.36 1.83
C ILE A 166 1.37 -9.99 3.13
N SER A 167 1.78 -11.24 3.41
CA SER A 167 1.61 -11.81 4.74
C SER A 167 2.89 -11.68 5.56
N GLY A 168 2.78 -11.11 6.76
CA GLY A 168 3.89 -11.03 7.73
C GLY A 168 4.29 -12.39 8.32
N ASP A 169 3.30 -13.26 8.59
CA ASP A 169 3.50 -14.41 9.49
C ASP A 169 3.45 -15.79 8.81
N GLU A 170 2.69 -15.96 7.72
CA GLU A 170 2.53 -17.26 7.08
C GLU A 170 2.53 -17.18 5.55
N ALA A 171 3.37 -18.00 4.91
CA ALA A 171 3.44 -18.09 3.44
C ALA A 171 2.09 -18.46 2.78
N SER A 172 1.14 -18.98 3.56
CA SER A 172 -0.24 -19.31 3.16
C SER A 172 -1.17 -18.12 2.98
N HIS A 173 -0.88 -16.95 3.57
CA HIS A 173 -1.73 -15.76 3.38
C HIS A 173 -1.27 -14.85 2.24
N PHE A 174 -0.22 -15.23 1.50
CA PHE A 174 0.05 -14.59 0.21
C PHE A 174 -1.05 -14.99 -0.78
N ASN A 175 -1.55 -14.00 -1.53
CA ASN A 175 -2.44 -14.28 -2.67
C ASN A 175 -1.78 -15.21 -3.72
N HIS A 176 -0.44 -15.29 -3.74
CA HIS A 176 0.31 -16.15 -4.64
C HIS A 176 1.31 -17.06 -3.90
N VAL A 177 1.01 -18.36 -3.85
CA VAL A 177 1.93 -19.41 -3.39
C VAL A 177 2.81 -19.84 -4.59
N PRO A 178 4.15 -19.99 -4.46
CA PRO A 178 4.96 -20.12 -3.24
C PRO A 178 5.67 -18.81 -2.86
N GLY A 179 5.03 -17.99 -2.02
CA GLY A 179 5.63 -16.85 -1.31
C GLY A 179 6.14 -15.72 -2.21
N GLY A 180 5.26 -14.80 -2.60
CA GLY A 180 5.61 -13.57 -3.30
C GLY A 180 4.39 -12.78 -3.77
N CYS A 181 4.63 -11.60 -4.31
CA CYS A 181 3.58 -10.72 -4.80
C CYS A 181 3.87 -10.29 -6.25
N ASN A 182 2.81 -10.11 -7.03
CA ASN A 182 2.86 -9.27 -8.21
C ASN A 182 2.93 -7.82 -7.76
N VAL A 183 3.82 -7.06 -8.39
CA VAL A 183 4.04 -5.63 -8.12
C VAL A 183 3.87 -4.89 -9.44
N LEU A 184 2.91 -3.97 -9.47
CA LEU A 184 2.69 -3.00 -10.55
C LEU A 184 3.58 -1.77 -10.31
N TYR A 185 4.34 -1.38 -11.33
CA TYR A 185 5.21 -0.21 -11.29
C TYR A 185 4.64 0.96 -12.09
N MET A 186 5.21 2.15 -11.90
CA MET A 186 4.72 3.40 -12.48
C MET A 186 4.73 3.46 -14.01
N ASP A 187 5.63 2.72 -14.67
CA ASP A 187 5.65 2.57 -16.13
C ASP A 187 4.60 1.57 -16.67
N GLY A 188 3.78 0.99 -15.78
CA GLY A 188 2.72 0.05 -16.08
C GLY A 188 3.16 -1.41 -16.21
N HIS A 189 4.44 -1.74 -16.00
CA HIS A 189 4.86 -3.14 -16.00
C HIS A 189 4.51 -3.82 -14.67
N VAL A 190 4.32 -5.14 -14.73
CA VAL A 190 4.12 -5.98 -13.55
C VAL A 190 5.25 -6.97 -13.46
N SER A 191 5.84 -7.10 -12.27
CA SER A 191 6.85 -8.13 -11.98
C SER A 191 6.44 -8.94 -10.76
N PHE A 192 6.68 -10.26 -10.80
CA PHE A 192 6.55 -11.10 -9.62
C PHE A 192 7.82 -11.01 -8.77
N VAL A 193 7.69 -10.49 -7.55
CA VAL A 193 8.77 -10.40 -6.57
C VAL A 193 8.57 -11.50 -5.54
N ARG A 194 9.58 -12.35 -5.38
CA ARG A 194 9.56 -13.42 -4.38
C ARG A 194 9.76 -12.82 -3.00
N TYR A 195 8.98 -13.28 -2.03
CA TYR A 195 9.21 -12.94 -0.64
C TYR A 195 10.43 -13.72 -0.14
N THR A 196 11.42 -13.01 0.39
CA THR A 196 12.52 -13.62 1.13
C THR A 196 12.55 -12.99 2.53
N PRO A 197 12.44 -13.80 3.60
CA PRO A 197 12.69 -13.31 4.94
C PRO A 197 14.11 -12.70 4.97
N ASN A 198 14.28 -11.51 5.60
CA ASN A 198 15.55 -10.79 5.84
C ASN A 198 15.92 -9.61 4.89
N ASN A 199 14.99 -8.74 4.47
CA ASN A 199 15.29 -7.52 3.67
C ASN A 199 16.05 -7.74 2.34
N LEU A 200 16.17 -8.99 1.87
CA LEU A 200 16.90 -9.31 0.63
C LEU A 200 16.06 -9.10 -0.63
N SER A 201 14.73 -9.04 -0.46
CA SER A 201 13.81 -8.73 -1.54
C SER A 201 13.61 -7.22 -1.70
N ASP A 202 13.31 -6.82 -2.94
CA ASP A 202 12.92 -5.45 -3.26
C ASP A 202 11.60 -5.07 -2.56
N PHE A 203 11.49 -3.83 -2.07
CA PHE A 203 10.22 -3.26 -1.62
C PHE A 203 9.21 -3.27 -2.80
N PRO A 204 7.93 -3.62 -2.57
CA PRO A 204 7.27 -3.80 -1.28
C PRO A 204 7.42 -5.19 -0.65
N VAL A 205 7.93 -6.20 -1.36
CA VAL A 205 7.88 -7.61 -0.91
C VAL A 205 9.04 -7.96 0.03
N ASN A 206 9.22 -7.15 1.07
CA ASN A 206 10.23 -7.26 2.13
C ASN A 206 9.66 -6.75 3.47
N LEU A 207 10.50 -6.54 4.50
CA LEU A 207 10.00 -6.08 5.81
C LEU A 207 9.35 -4.70 5.74
N GLY A 208 9.71 -3.84 4.80
CA GLY A 208 9.06 -2.55 4.61
C GLY A 208 7.59 -2.66 4.19
N GLY A 209 7.27 -3.59 3.30
CA GLY A 209 5.86 -3.86 2.99
C GLY A 209 5.13 -4.53 4.14
N ALA A 210 5.82 -5.35 4.96
CA ALA A 210 5.25 -5.90 6.18
C ALA A 210 4.92 -4.80 7.19
N VAL A 211 5.79 -3.80 7.38
CA VAL A 211 5.48 -2.62 8.23
C VAL A 211 4.20 -1.92 7.76
N LEU A 212 4.03 -1.73 6.45
CA LEU A 212 2.80 -1.13 5.90
C LEU A 212 1.57 -2.03 6.09
N HIS A 213 1.73 -3.35 6.00
CA HIS A 213 0.67 -4.32 6.25
C HIS A 213 0.22 -4.26 7.72
N GLU A 214 1.16 -4.38 8.67
CA GLU A 214 0.88 -4.33 10.10
C GLU A 214 0.21 -3.01 10.52
N ALA A 215 0.59 -1.90 9.89
CA ALA A 215 -0.05 -0.60 10.10
C ALA A 215 -1.56 -0.61 9.80
N THR A 216 -2.03 -1.46 8.89
CA THR A 216 -3.47 -1.61 8.57
C THR A 216 -4.22 -2.52 9.54
N HIS A 217 -3.51 -3.30 10.36
CA HIS A 217 -4.11 -4.16 11.39
C HIS A 217 -4.25 -3.46 12.75
N GLY A 218 -3.77 -2.21 12.85
CA GLY A 218 -3.55 -1.56 14.13
C GLY A 218 -2.34 -2.18 14.81
N LEU A 219 -1.43 -1.37 15.35
CA LEU A 219 -0.13 -1.79 15.91
C LEU A 219 -0.23 -2.62 17.21
N ASN A 220 -1.23 -3.47 17.36
CA ASN A 220 -1.48 -4.33 18.52
C ASN A 220 -0.77 -5.68 18.45
N HIS A 221 0.31 -5.80 17.68
CA HIS A 221 1.27 -6.88 17.87
C HIS A 221 2.44 -6.37 18.72
N SER A 222 2.20 -6.40 20.04
CA SER A 222 3.29 -6.33 21.00
C SER A 222 4.18 -7.55 20.80
N HIS A 223 5.38 -7.31 20.26
CA HIS A 223 6.49 -8.25 20.32
C HIS A 223 6.90 -8.54 21.77
#